data_AF-A0A2G2K1Q0-F1
#
_entry.id   AF-A0A2G2K1Q0-F1
#
_cell.length_a   1.000
_cell.length_b   1.000
_cell.length_c   1.000
_cell.angle_alpha   90.00
_cell.angle_beta   90.00
_cell.angle_gamma   90.00
#
_symmetry.space_group_name_H-M   'P 1'
#
loop_
_entity.id
_entity.type
_entity.pdbx_description
1 polymer ?
#
loop_
_entity_poly.entity_id
_entity_poly.type
_entity_poly.pdbx_seq_one_letter_code
_entity_poly.pdbx_strand_id
1 'polypeptide(L)'
;MRYTPVPSSLFVKNRADFIAQMKENTIAILTSNDVKHNNADDVMGFAQNNDLFYISGMDQEETVLVLYPNAYKKENKAILFVKETNEHIKIWDGDKLTKEKATVISGIERVEWIQDFEKVVQLMAFEADGFYLGHNEHIKRVTF
;
A
#
# COMPACT_ATOMS: atom_id res chain seq x y z
N MET A 1 19.28 -2.30 4.09
CA MET A 1 18.35 -3.45 4.25
C MET A 1 19.17 -4.71 4.46
N ARG A 2 18.84 -5.54 5.48
CA ARG A 2 19.56 -6.80 5.80
C ARG A 2 19.28 -7.95 4.82
N TYR A 3 18.51 -7.71 3.76
CA TYR A 3 18.08 -8.72 2.80
C TYR A 3 18.51 -8.35 1.38
N THR A 4 18.77 -9.38 0.56
CA THR A 4 18.91 -9.24 -0.88
C THR A 4 17.60 -8.67 -1.45
N PRO A 5 17.65 -7.61 -2.26
CA PRO A 5 16.44 -7.03 -2.83
C PRO A 5 15.69 -8.07 -3.66
N VAL A 6 14.42 -8.27 -3.34
CA VAL A 6 13.54 -9.19 -4.06
C VAL A 6 13.22 -8.57 -5.43
N PRO A 7 13.31 -9.33 -6.53
CA PRO A 7 13.02 -8.79 -7.85
C PRO A 7 11.53 -8.43 -7.98
N SER A 8 11.25 -7.26 -8.56
CA SER A 8 9.88 -6.76 -8.75
C SER A 8 9.00 -7.69 -9.59
N SER A 9 9.59 -8.52 -10.44
CA SER A 9 8.91 -9.55 -11.22
C SER A 9 8.11 -10.54 -10.37
N LEU A 10 8.56 -10.83 -9.13
CA LEU A 10 7.82 -11.68 -8.20
C LEU A 10 6.51 -11.02 -7.79
N PHE A 11 6.56 -9.75 -7.39
CA PHE A 11 5.38 -8.99 -6.95
C PHE A 11 4.40 -8.74 -8.11
N VAL A 12 4.91 -8.49 -9.32
CA VAL A 12 4.09 -8.39 -10.54
C VAL A 12 3.32 -9.69 -10.80
N LYS A 13 3.99 -10.84 -10.68
CA LYS A 13 3.35 -12.15 -10.84
C LYS A 13 2.29 -12.38 -9.77
N ASN A 14 2.62 -12.16 -8.50
CA ASN A 14 1.70 -12.36 -7.38
C ASN A 14 0.45 -11.48 -7.51
N ARG A 15 0.59 -10.23 -7.98
CA ARG A 15 -0.54 -9.35 -8.31
C ARG A 15 -1.42 -9.94 -9.40
N ALA A 16 -0.83 -10.45 -10.47
CA ALA A 16 -1.59 -11.05 -11.57
C ALA A 16 -2.39 -12.27 -11.08
N ASP A 17 -1.78 -13.14 -10.28
CA ASP A 17 -2.42 -14.32 -9.70
C ASP A 17 -3.56 -13.96 -8.73
N PHE A 18 -3.40 -12.86 -7.98
CA PHE A 18 -4.46 -12.32 -7.11
C PHE A 18 -5.61 -11.72 -7.92
N ILE A 19 -5.30 -10.88 -8.91
CA ILE A 19 -6.29 -10.24 -9.80
C ILE A 19 -7.12 -11.28 -10.54
N ALA A 20 -6.50 -12.39 -10.97
CA ALA A 20 -7.19 -13.47 -11.67
C ALA A 20 -8.29 -14.15 -10.82
N GLN A 21 -8.24 -14.01 -9.49
CA GLN A 21 -9.24 -14.56 -8.56
C GLN A 21 -10.28 -13.51 -8.12
N MET A 22 -10.10 -12.24 -8.48
CA MET A 22 -11.05 -11.18 -8.15
C MET A 22 -12.32 -11.31 -9.01
N LYS A 23 -13.46 -10.93 -8.44
CA LYS A 23 -14.66 -10.67 -9.23
C LYS A 23 -14.42 -9.51 -10.18
N GLU A 24 -15.02 -9.58 -11.36
CA GLU A 24 -14.96 -8.47 -12.32
C GLU A 24 -15.51 -7.17 -11.72
N ASN A 25 -14.94 -6.06 -12.19
CA ASN A 25 -15.34 -4.70 -11.84
C ASN A 25 -15.35 -4.40 -10.32
N THR A 26 -14.41 -4.98 -9.58
CA THR A 26 -14.23 -4.70 -8.14
C THR A 26 -12.90 -4.05 -7.84
N ILE A 27 -12.84 -3.32 -6.73
CA ILE A 27 -11.62 -2.68 -6.21
C ILE A 27 -11.13 -3.47 -5.00
N ALA A 28 -9.86 -3.85 -4.98
CA ALA A 28 -9.21 -4.39 -3.78
C ALA A 28 -8.35 -3.32 -3.11
N ILE A 29 -8.51 -3.18 -1.79
CA ILE A 29 -7.74 -2.25 -0.95
C ILE A 29 -7.01 -3.05 0.12
N LEU A 30 -5.68 -2.97 0.07
CA LEU A 30 -4.77 -3.59 1.04
C LEU A 30 -4.00 -2.49 1.76
N THR A 31 -3.90 -2.59 3.08
CA THR A 31 -3.30 -1.55 3.92
C THR A 31 -2.13 -2.11 4.72
N SER A 32 -1.14 -1.26 4.98
CA SER A 32 -0.03 -1.60 5.85
C SER A 32 -0.51 -1.76 7.30
N ASN A 33 0.31 -2.41 8.10
CA ASN A 33 0.12 -2.37 9.55
C ASN A 33 0.46 -0.98 10.09
N ASP A 34 -0.04 -0.68 11.29
CA ASP A 34 0.34 0.51 12.05
C ASP A 34 1.61 0.24 12.85
N VAL A 35 2.36 1.31 13.16
CA VAL A 35 3.46 1.24 14.12
C VAL A 35 2.86 1.03 15.52
N LYS A 36 3.31 -0.01 16.22
CA LYS A 36 2.84 -0.35 17.56
C LYS A 36 3.73 0.28 18.61
N HIS A 37 3.13 0.93 19.61
CA HIS A 37 3.85 1.50 20.74
C HIS A 37 4.12 0.42 21.80
N ASN A 38 5.31 0.48 22.42
CA ASN A 38 5.63 -0.29 23.63
C ASN A 38 5.10 0.44 24.87
N ASN A 39 5.59 1.67 25.09
CA ASN A 39 5.25 2.52 26.23
C ASN A 39 5.50 3.98 25.89
N ALA A 40 4.48 4.84 26.04
CA ALA A 40 4.54 6.27 25.70
C ALA A 40 5.10 6.52 24.28
N ASP A 41 6.30 7.08 24.19
CA ASP A 41 7.03 7.42 22.97
C ASP A 41 7.89 6.28 22.41
N ASP A 42 8.02 5.16 23.12
CA ASP A 42 8.75 3.98 22.64
C ASP A 42 7.90 3.13 21.67
N VAL A 43 8.52 2.66 20.60
CA VAL A 43 7.88 1.93 19.50
C VAL A 43 8.50 0.54 19.30
N MET A 44 7.65 -0.45 19.01
CA MET A 44 8.07 -1.77 18.57
C MET A 44 8.70 -1.71 17.18
N GLY A 45 9.54 -2.70 16.87
CA GLY A 45 9.99 -2.91 15.49
C GLY A 45 8.79 -3.09 14.55
N PHE A 46 8.78 -2.34 13.45
CA PHE A 46 7.71 -2.42 12.47
C PHE A 46 7.63 -3.82 11.84
N ALA A 47 6.43 -4.38 11.78
CA ALA A 47 6.14 -5.64 11.12
C ALA A 47 5.00 -5.43 10.13
N GLN A 48 5.33 -5.56 8.84
CA GLN A 48 4.41 -5.27 7.76
C GLN A 48 3.25 -6.28 7.68
N ASN A 49 2.12 -5.85 7.10
CA ASN A 49 1.05 -6.75 6.69
C ASN A 49 1.57 -7.71 5.58
N ASN A 50 1.50 -9.02 5.84
CA ASN A 50 2.04 -10.03 4.93
C ASN A 50 1.36 -10.03 3.56
N ASP A 51 0.06 -9.76 3.49
CA ASP A 51 -0.69 -9.75 2.23
C ASP A 51 -0.24 -8.56 1.36
N LEU A 52 -0.12 -7.37 1.97
CA LEU A 52 0.39 -6.20 1.27
C LEU A 52 1.85 -6.41 0.83
N PHE A 53 2.70 -6.96 1.70
CA PHE A 53 4.09 -7.22 1.36
C PHE A 53 4.22 -8.27 0.23
N TYR A 54 3.44 -9.34 0.27
CA TYR A 54 3.46 -10.41 -0.74
C TYR A 54 3.12 -9.90 -2.15
N ILE A 55 2.26 -8.88 -2.24
CA ILE A 55 1.71 -8.36 -3.49
C ILE A 55 2.47 -7.11 -3.98
N SER A 56 3.03 -6.30 -3.08
CA SER A 56 3.70 -5.03 -3.43
C SER A 56 5.18 -4.97 -3.10
N GLY A 57 5.67 -5.81 -2.19
CA GLY A 57 7.04 -5.74 -1.66
C GLY A 57 7.31 -4.53 -0.76
N MET A 58 6.28 -3.76 -0.40
CA MET A 58 6.45 -2.54 0.38
C MET A 58 6.62 -2.85 1.86
N ASP A 59 7.73 -2.40 2.44
CA ASP A 59 8.05 -2.53 3.87
C ASP A 59 8.12 -1.14 4.52
N GLN A 60 6.98 -0.46 4.52
CA GLN A 60 6.80 0.86 5.13
C GLN A 60 5.39 0.97 5.71
N GLU A 61 5.25 1.69 6.82
CA GLU A 61 3.95 2.06 7.38
C GLU A 61 3.20 3.08 6.48
N GLU A 62 1.93 3.33 6.81
CA GLU A 62 1.05 4.25 6.09
C GLU A 62 1.08 4.06 4.55
N THR A 63 1.09 2.79 4.15
CA THR A 63 1.12 2.40 2.74
C THR A 63 -0.19 1.70 2.38
N VAL A 64 -0.77 2.06 1.25
CA VAL A 64 -2.03 1.46 0.76
C VAL A 64 -1.87 1.06 -0.69
N LEU A 65 -2.23 -0.19 -1.01
CA LEU A 65 -2.28 -0.70 -2.37
C LEU A 65 -3.74 -0.77 -2.81
N VAL A 66 -4.04 -0.16 -3.96
CA VAL A 66 -5.34 -0.25 -4.61
C VAL A 66 -5.19 -0.97 -5.95
N LEU A 67 -5.98 -2.02 -6.15
CA LEU A 67 -6.04 -2.78 -7.40
C LEU A 67 -7.45 -2.68 -7.97
N TYR A 68 -7.56 -2.23 -9.23
CA TYR A 68 -8.82 -2.14 -9.95
C TYR A 68 -8.63 -2.60 -11.41
N PRO A 69 -8.62 -3.92 -11.68
CA PRO A 69 -8.23 -4.47 -12.99
C PRO A 69 -9.08 -3.97 -14.17
N ASN A 70 -10.35 -3.66 -13.90
CA ASN A 70 -11.34 -3.17 -14.87
C ASN A 70 -11.41 -1.64 -14.96
N ALA A 71 -10.52 -0.90 -14.30
CA ALA A 71 -10.51 0.56 -14.38
C ALA A 71 -10.45 1.04 -15.84
N TYR A 72 -11.26 2.06 -16.15
CA TYR A 72 -11.30 2.66 -17.49
C TYR A 72 -9.92 3.17 -17.92
N LYS A 73 -9.23 3.86 -17.00
CA LYS A 73 -7.86 4.33 -17.24
C LYS A 73 -6.85 3.26 -16.84
N LYS A 74 -5.88 2.98 -17.71
CA LYS A 74 -4.82 1.99 -17.45
C LYS A 74 -4.00 2.32 -16.19
N GLU A 75 -3.75 3.60 -15.94
CA GLU A 75 -3.05 4.11 -14.75
C GLU A 75 -3.81 3.87 -13.43
N ASN A 76 -5.11 3.59 -13.49
CA ASN A 76 -5.93 3.31 -12.30
C ASN A 76 -5.93 1.81 -11.93
N LYS A 77 -5.34 0.95 -12.76
CA LYS A 77 -5.42 -0.51 -12.56
C LYS A 77 -4.67 -1.00 -11.33
N ALA A 78 -3.56 -0.35 -11.02
CA ALA A 78 -2.80 -0.55 -9.81
C ALA A 78 -2.23 0.79 -9.36
N ILE A 79 -2.55 1.19 -8.13
CA ILE A 79 -2.09 2.45 -7.54
C ILE A 79 -1.50 2.13 -6.18
N LEU A 80 -0.29 2.62 -5.94
CA LEU A 80 0.35 2.50 -4.65
C LEU A 80 0.38 3.88 -3.97
N PHE A 81 -0.09 3.95 -2.74
CA PHE A 81 -0.06 5.16 -1.93
C PHE A 81 0.98 4.98 -0.84
N VAL A 82 1.88 5.96 -0.69
CA VAL A 82 2.94 5.95 0.32
C VAL A 82 2.93 7.26 1.11
N LYS A 83 3.44 7.22 2.34
CA LYS A 83 3.63 8.41 3.18
C LYS A 83 4.61 9.39 2.53
N GLU A 84 4.27 10.67 2.54
CA GLU A 84 5.18 11.72 2.08
C GLU A 84 6.38 11.85 3.02
N THR A 85 7.57 11.99 2.44
CA THR A 85 8.79 12.24 3.22
C THR A 85 8.99 13.74 3.38
N ASN A 86 9.03 14.23 4.62
CA ASN A 86 9.44 15.60 4.94
C ASN A 86 10.88 15.60 5.48
N GLU A 87 11.67 16.63 5.19
CA GLU A 87 13.05 16.78 5.70
C GLU A 87 13.11 16.70 7.24
N HIS A 88 12.07 17.16 7.94
CA HIS A 88 11.97 17.02 9.39
C HIS A 88 11.75 15.57 9.84
N ILE A 89 11.00 14.76 9.08
CA ILE A 89 10.74 13.34 9.38
C ILE A 89 12.01 12.51 9.15
N LYS A 90 12.79 12.85 8.13
CA LYS A 90 14.03 12.16 7.76
C LYS A 90 15.07 12.11 8.89
N ILE A 91 15.10 13.13 9.74
CA ILE A 91 16.05 13.24 10.86
C ILE A 91 15.73 12.21 11.96
N TRP A 92 14.45 11.88 12.16
CA TRP A 92 13.99 11.06 13.28
C TRP A 92 13.60 9.62 12.86
N ASP A 93 12.92 9.46 11.73
CA ASP A 93 12.42 8.16 11.25
C ASP A 93 13.28 7.52 10.13
N GLY A 94 14.33 8.21 9.69
CA GLY A 94 15.21 7.77 8.60
C GLY A 94 14.62 7.97 7.20
N ASP A 95 15.30 7.38 6.19
CA ASP A 95 14.90 7.47 4.79
C ASP A 95 13.61 6.66 4.52
N LYS A 96 12.47 7.34 4.40
CA LYS A 96 11.25 6.76 3.82
C LYS A 96 11.40 6.52 2.31
N LEU A 97 10.56 5.66 1.76
CA LEU A 97 10.54 5.34 0.34
C LEU A 97 10.06 6.55 -0.47
N THR A 98 10.87 6.96 -1.45
CA THR A 98 10.42 7.89 -2.50
C THR A 98 9.49 7.16 -3.47
N LYS A 99 8.63 7.90 -4.17
CA LYS A 99 7.76 7.34 -5.23
C LYS A 99 8.55 6.52 -6.26
N GLU A 100 9.74 6.99 -6.62
CA GLU A 100 10.66 6.32 -7.56
C GLU A 100 11.14 4.97 -6.99
N LYS A 101 11.60 4.94 -5.74
CA LYS A 101 12.02 3.69 -5.09
C LYS A 101 10.87 2.71 -4.95
N ALA A 102 9.68 3.20 -4.58
CA ALA A 102 8.47 2.39 -4.48
C ALA A 102 8.08 1.77 -5.83
N THR A 103 8.22 2.54 -6.92
CA THR A 103 8.02 2.06 -8.31
C THR A 103 9.00 0.94 -8.64
N VAL A 104 10.29 1.12 -8.35
CA VAL A 104 11.34 0.14 -8.65
C VAL A 104 11.13 -1.18 -7.90
N ILE A 105 10.76 -1.11 -6.61
CA ILE A 105 10.54 -2.30 -5.77
C ILE A 105 9.25 -3.02 -6.19
N SER A 106 8.14 -2.30 -6.31
CA SER A 106 6.82 -2.91 -6.53
C SER A 106 6.55 -3.27 -7.99
N GLY A 107 7.18 -2.57 -8.95
CA GLY A 107 6.83 -2.64 -10.37
C GLY A 107 5.47 -2.02 -10.69
N ILE A 108 4.95 -1.13 -9.85
CA ILE A 108 3.71 -0.36 -10.09
C ILE A 108 4.10 1.01 -10.63
N GLU A 109 3.56 1.37 -11.79
CA GLU A 109 3.90 2.64 -12.47
C GLU A 109 3.33 3.87 -11.75
N ARG A 110 2.14 3.75 -11.15
CA ARG A 110 1.49 4.86 -10.48
C ARG A 110 1.67 4.79 -8.97
N VAL A 111 2.47 5.69 -8.45
CA VAL A 111 2.69 5.88 -7.00
C VAL A 111 2.27 7.29 -6.60
N GLU A 112 1.38 7.39 -5.62
CA GLU A 112 0.79 8.63 -5.12
C GLU A 112 1.06 8.81 -3.61
N TRP A 113 0.76 10.01 -3.10
CA TRP A 113 0.86 10.27 -1.66
C TRP A 113 -0.39 9.81 -0.95
N ILE A 114 -0.24 9.29 0.27
CA ILE A 114 -1.37 8.76 1.05
C ILE A 114 -2.49 9.77 1.31
N GLN A 115 -2.18 11.07 1.37
CA GLN A 115 -3.18 12.13 1.51
C GLN A 115 -4.18 12.21 0.34
N ASP A 116 -3.79 11.76 -0.85
CA ASP A 116 -4.65 11.75 -2.05
C ASP A 116 -5.52 10.49 -2.14
N PHE A 117 -5.35 9.53 -1.23
CA PHE A 117 -6.02 8.23 -1.26
C PHE A 117 -7.54 8.34 -1.34
N GLU A 118 -8.15 9.07 -0.40
CA GLU A 118 -9.61 9.18 -0.32
C GLU A 118 -10.20 9.78 -1.60
N LYS A 119 -9.57 10.85 -2.09
CA LYS A 119 -9.99 11.53 -3.32
C LYS A 119 -9.90 10.60 -4.53
N VAL A 120 -8.80 9.86 -4.68
CA VAL A 120 -8.60 8.96 -5.82
C VAL A 120 -9.55 7.77 -5.78
N VAL A 121 -9.75 7.16 -4.60
CA VAL A 121 -10.69 6.05 -4.43
C VAL A 121 -12.12 6.51 -4.67
N GLN A 122 -12.51 7.69 -4.17
CA GLN A 122 -13.86 8.23 -4.38
C GLN A 122 -14.19 8.39 -5.87
N LEU A 123 -13.23 8.80 -6.69
CA LEU A 123 -13.42 8.91 -8.14
C LEU A 123 -13.66 7.55 -8.80
N MET A 124 -12.98 6.50 -8.34
CA MET A 124 -13.14 5.13 -8.87
C MET A 124 -14.32 4.39 -8.26
N ALA A 125 -14.75 4.76 -7.06
CA ALA A 125 -15.81 4.09 -6.31
C ALA A 125 -17.17 4.11 -7.04
N PHE A 126 -17.42 5.14 -7.84
CA PHE A 126 -18.66 5.24 -8.64
C PHE A 126 -18.68 4.31 -9.86
N GLU A 127 -17.51 3.82 -10.29
CA GLU A 127 -17.38 2.94 -11.46
C GLU A 127 -17.38 1.45 -11.07
N ALA A 128 -16.98 1.14 -9.83
CA ALA A 128 -16.83 -0.23 -9.35
C ALA A 128 -18.11 -0.79 -8.72
N ASP A 129 -18.35 -2.09 -8.92
CA ASP A 129 -19.51 -2.81 -8.39
C ASP A 129 -19.32 -3.23 -6.92
N GLY A 130 -18.09 -3.18 -6.40
CA GLY A 130 -17.82 -3.54 -5.01
C GLY A 130 -16.36 -3.44 -4.59
N PHE A 131 -16.13 -3.68 -3.30
CA PHE A 131 -14.82 -3.59 -2.66
C PHE A 131 -14.41 -4.91 -2.00
N TYR A 132 -13.15 -5.28 -2.17
CA TYR A 132 -12.44 -6.24 -1.33
C TYR A 132 -11.61 -5.45 -0.32
N LEU A 133 -11.84 -5.72 0.97
CA LEU A 133 -11.06 -5.15 2.05
C LEU A 133 -10.25 -6.28 2.70
N GLY A 134 -8.99 -5.99 3.01
CA GLY A 134 -8.14 -6.93 3.74
C GLY A 134 -8.78 -7.33 5.08
N HIS A 135 -8.68 -8.61 5.42
CA HIS A 135 -9.17 -9.14 6.69
C HIS A 135 -8.20 -8.80 7.83
N ASN A 136 -8.06 -7.50 8.12
CA ASN A 136 -7.32 -7.01 9.26
C ASN A 136 -8.34 -6.49 10.28
N GLU A 137 -8.95 -7.40 11.03
CA GLU A 137 -10.09 -7.15 11.92
C GLU A 137 -9.73 -6.33 13.19
N HIS A 138 -8.50 -5.79 13.28
CA HIS A 138 -8.14 -4.93 14.38
C HIS A 138 -8.87 -3.58 14.27
N ILE A 139 -9.89 -3.38 15.10
CA ILE A 139 -10.64 -2.12 15.18
C ILE A 139 -9.68 -1.00 15.56
N LYS A 140 -9.35 -0.14 14.59
CA LYS A 140 -8.61 1.10 14.84
C LYS A 140 -9.57 2.11 15.47
N ARG A 141 -9.46 2.32 16.79
CA ARG A 141 -10.19 3.41 17.46
C ARG A 141 -9.34 4.67 17.39
N VAL A 142 -9.88 5.72 16.78
CA VAL A 142 -9.35 7.07 16.96
C VAL A 142 -9.70 7.48 18.38
N THR A 143 -8.68 7.62 19.23
CA THR A 143 -8.89 8.22 20.55
C THR A 143 -8.81 9.73 20.33
N PHE A 144 -9.94 10.41 20.50
CA PHE A 144 -10.05 11.87 20.39
C PHE A 144 -9.31 12.59 21.52
#